data_AF-A0AAU9L5K4-F1
#
_entry.id   AF-A0AAU9L5K4-F1
#
_cell.length_a   1.000
_cell.length_b   1.000
_cell.length_c   1.000
_cell.angle_alpha   90.00
_cell.angle_beta   90.00
_cell.angle_gamma   90.00
#
_symmetry.space_group_name_H-M   'P 1'
#
loop_
_entity.id
_entity.type
_entity.pdbx_description
1 polymer ?
#
loop_
_entity_poly.entity_id
_entity_poly.type
_entity_poly.pdbx_seq_one_letter_code
_entity_poly.pdbx_strand_id
1 'polypeptide(L)'
;MPDIFTVLTCAYALICPSTLAALSIPLANDLLRKEKLLEVSNNIHNVDRQYLVGTTLYPQNPGPTEKNSSLYSSILASQVGALSAFENQNQSIIENTLRSLGPYKSLESFKAAYDALQSAELINIPQAFDNSDKNFGAIRLGIRGYNLKLVNLNEWSEPLNCLSDSLDFSTMGQYTDLNTTKSKYAPNVVSSFCNNIETGVLLPLAIKIVDSGLTYTKEDSAGEWQLAKMALDATELNYLQIIHFVEVRNGVDPDPD
;
A
#
# COMPACT_ATOMS: atom_id res chain seq x y z
N MET A 1 49.28 -52.69 -49.82
CA MET A 1 48.49 -52.53 -48.59
C MET A 1 48.65 -51.11 -48.09
N PRO A 2 47.63 -50.25 -48.23
CA PRO A 2 47.39 -49.17 -47.29
C PRO A 2 46.08 -49.43 -46.53
N ASP A 3 46.16 -49.41 -45.20
CA ASP A 3 45.03 -49.52 -44.30
C ASP A 3 44.28 -48.18 -44.18
N ILE A 4 42.97 -48.24 -44.38
CA ILE A 4 41.99 -47.20 -44.07
C ILE A 4 41.04 -47.85 -43.06
N PHE A 5 40.94 -47.36 -41.83
CA PHE A 5 39.72 -47.37 -41.01
C PHE A 5 39.95 -46.48 -39.77
N THR A 6 39.53 -45.21 -39.83
CA THR A 6 38.29 -44.66 -39.23
C THR A 6 38.35 -44.55 -37.70
N VAL A 7 38.61 -43.31 -37.23
CA VAL A 7 38.49 -42.89 -35.83
C VAL A 7 37.00 -42.81 -35.48
N LEU A 8 36.54 -43.63 -34.53
CA LEU A 8 35.20 -43.55 -33.95
C LEU A 8 35.27 -42.73 -32.66
N THR A 9 34.94 -41.45 -32.73
CA THR A 9 34.70 -40.59 -31.57
C THR A 9 33.34 -40.92 -30.95
N CYS A 10 33.32 -41.66 -29.84
CA CYS A 10 32.15 -41.76 -28.97
C CYS A 10 32.01 -40.46 -28.17
N ALA A 11 31.13 -39.55 -28.62
CA ALA A 11 30.65 -38.48 -27.78
C ALA A 11 29.65 -39.06 -26.76
N TYR A 12 30.06 -39.17 -25.50
CA TYR A 12 29.14 -39.35 -24.39
C TYR A 12 28.31 -38.07 -24.26
N ALA A 13 27.11 -38.07 -24.82
CA ALA A 13 26.10 -37.10 -24.45
C ALA A 13 25.72 -37.36 -22.99
N LEU A 14 26.20 -36.51 -22.09
CA LEU A 14 25.66 -36.37 -20.74
C LEU A 14 24.20 -35.93 -20.88
N ILE A 15 23.29 -36.88 -20.85
CA ILE A 15 21.87 -36.63 -20.65
C ILE A 15 21.73 -36.19 -19.19
N CYS A 16 21.71 -34.88 -18.95
CA CYS A 16 21.17 -34.35 -17.71
C CYS A 16 19.69 -34.78 -17.64
N PRO A 17 19.25 -35.57 -16.66
CA PRO A 17 17.82 -35.75 -16.45
C PRO A 17 17.25 -34.41 -16.03
N SER A 18 16.50 -33.78 -16.92
CA SER A 18 15.62 -32.67 -16.59
C SER A 18 14.51 -33.21 -15.68
N THR A 19 14.63 -32.96 -14.38
CA THR A 19 13.56 -33.21 -13.41
C THR A 19 12.47 -32.15 -13.58
N LEU A 20 11.63 -32.33 -14.60
CA LEU A 20 10.36 -31.62 -14.68
C LEU A 20 9.49 -32.10 -13.52
N ALA A 21 9.55 -31.38 -12.40
CA ALA A 21 8.63 -31.57 -11.29
C ALA A 21 7.22 -31.22 -11.78
N ALA A 22 6.38 -32.23 -11.99
CA ALA A 22 4.97 -32.06 -12.31
C ALA A 22 4.14 -32.15 -11.02
N LEU A 23 3.19 -31.22 -10.85
CA LEU A 23 2.21 -31.28 -9.77
C LEU A 23 1.38 -32.56 -9.88
N SER A 24 1.14 -33.24 -8.77
CA SER A 24 0.35 -34.49 -8.74
C SER A 24 -0.45 -34.63 -7.46
N ILE A 25 -1.59 -35.33 -7.56
CA ILE A 25 -2.47 -35.66 -6.44
C ILE A 25 -1.84 -36.83 -5.64
N PRO A 26 -1.85 -36.81 -4.29
CA PRO A 26 -1.29 -37.91 -3.49
C PRO A 26 -1.97 -39.25 -3.74
N LEU A 27 -1.18 -40.32 -3.85
CA LEU A 27 -1.67 -41.71 -3.81
C LEU A 27 -1.54 -42.25 -2.39
N ALA A 28 -2.43 -43.16 -1.98
CA ALA A 28 -2.47 -43.69 -0.60
C ALA A 28 -1.16 -44.36 -0.14
N ASN A 29 -0.34 -44.84 -1.08
CA ASN A 29 0.93 -45.53 -0.82
C ASN A 29 2.17 -44.67 -1.14
N ASP A 30 2.01 -43.36 -1.28
CA ASP A 30 3.12 -42.43 -1.54
C ASP A 30 3.91 -42.14 -0.25
N LEU A 31 4.70 -43.14 0.15
CA LEU A 31 5.48 -43.11 1.39
C LEU A 31 6.54 -42.00 1.38
N LEU A 32 7.13 -41.70 0.22
CA LEU A 32 8.16 -40.66 0.08
C LEU A 32 7.58 -39.26 0.33
N ARG A 33 6.41 -38.95 -0.27
CA ARG A 33 5.71 -37.68 0.01
C ARG A 33 5.28 -37.59 1.47
N LYS A 34 4.79 -38.69 2.05
CA LYS A 34 4.41 -38.76 3.47
C LYS A 34 5.59 -38.48 4.40
N GLU A 35 6.74 -39.12 4.17
CA GLU A 35 7.96 -38.88 4.93
C GLU A 35 8.43 -37.44 4.80
N LYS A 36 8.38 -36.87 3.59
CA LYS A 36 8.76 -35.48 3.36
C LYS A 36 7.84 -34.48 4.05
N LEU A 37 6.52 -34.73 4.06
CA LEU A 37 5.56 -33.91 4.82
C LEU A 37 5.79 -34.01 6.32
N LEU A 38 6.13 -35.19 6.84
CA LEU A 38 6.47 -35.37 8.25
C LEU A 38 7.77 -34.63 8.62
N GLU A 39 8.79 -34.70 7.76
CA GLU A 39 10.03 -33.94 7.92
C GLU A 39 9.77 -32.42 7.93
N VAL A 40 8.99 -31.91 6.98
CA VAL A 40 8.66 -30.48 6.88
C VAL A 40 7.81 -30.02 8.06
N SER A 41 6.76 -30.77 8.44
CA SER A 41 5.91 -30.41 9.59
C SER A 41 6.65 -30.40 10.92
N ASN A 42 7.66 -31.25 11.11
CA ASN A 42 8.51 -31.23 12.32
C ASN A 42 9.48 -30.03 12.35
N ASN A 43 9.70 -29.37 11.21
CA ASN A 43 10.63 -28.25 11.09
C ASN A 43 9.93 -26.89 11.02
N ILE A 44 8.61 -26.86 10.80
CA ILE A 44 7.78 -25.66 10.81
C ILE A 44 7.07 -25.54 12.16
N HIS A 45 7.23 -24.39 12.81
CA HIS A 45 6.48 -24.06 14.02
C HIS A 45 5.97 -22.63 13.94
N ASN A 46 4.81 -22.37 14.55
CA ASN A 46 4.35 -21.01 14.72
C ASN A 46 5.23 -20.32 15.76
N VAL A 47 5.80 -19.19 15.38
CA VAL A 47 6.52 -18.30 16.31
C VAL A 47 5.69 -17.05 16.53
N ASP A 48 5.68 -16.57 17.76
CA ASP A 48 5.12 -15.25 18.06
C ASP A 48 5.90 -14.20 17.28
N ARG A 49 5.18 -13.44 16.45
CA ARG A 49 5.75 -12.35 15.66
C ARG A 49 5.40 -11.04 16.33
N GLN A 50 6.35 -10.11 16.40
CA GLN A 50 6.12 -8.77 16.97
C GLN A 50 6.73 -7.71 16.06
N TYR A 51 6.03 -6.61 15.89
CA TYR A 51 6.52 -5.45 15.15
C TYR A 51 6.73 -4.29 16.11
N LEU A 52 7.94 -3.75 16.16
CA LEU A 52 8.25 -2.57 16.98
C LEU A 52 7.86 -1.31 16.20
N VAL A 53 6.93 -0.51 16.76
CA VAL A 53 6.63 0.84 16.27
C VAL A 53 6.94 1.83 17.39
N GLY A 54 7.99 2.64 17.20
CA GLY A 54 8.51 3.51 18.25
C GLY A 54 9.02 2.67 19.43
N THR A 55 8.36 2.78 20.59
CA THR A 55 8.68 2.00 21.80
C THR A 55 7.67 0.90 22.10
N THR A 56 6.64 0.73 21.26
CA THR A 56 5.56 -0.23 21.49
C THR A 56 5.72 -1.42 20.57
N LEU A 57 5.71 -2.62 21.15
CA LEU A 57 5.69 -3.88 20.42
C LEU A 57 4.22 -4.25 20.13
N TYR A 58 3.88 -4.37 18.85
CA TYR A 58 2.58 -4.81 18.39
C TYR A 58 2.65 -6.30 18.04
N PRO A 59 1.82 -7.15 18.66
CA PRO A 59 1.76 -8.56 18.30
C PRO A 59 1.26 -8.70 16.86
N GLN A 60 1.92 -9.56 16.09
CA GLN A 60 1.45 -10.05 14.80
C GLN A 60 0.96 -11.48 14.98
N ASN A 61 0.09 -11.94 14.07
CA ASN A 61 -0.34 -13.33 14.06
C ASN A 61 0.89 -14.25 14.08
N PRO A 62 0.94 -15.23 15.01
CA PRO A 62 1.96 -16.26 14.97
C PRO A 62 1.97 -16.90 13.60
N GLY A 63 3.13 -17.35 13.14
CA GLY A 63 3.10 -18.14 11.92
C GLY A 63 4.37 -18.88 11.57
N PRO A 64 4.28 -19.67 10.50
CA PRO A 64 5.18 -20.77 10.27
C PRO A 64 6.59 -20.26 10.00
N THR A 65 7.52 -20.64 10.86
CA THR A 65 8.95 -20.40 10.68
C THR A 65 9.69 -21.73 10.68
N GLU A 66 10.53 -21.93 9.67
CA GLU A 66 11.50 -23.04 9.69
C GLU A 66 12.53 -22.79 10.81
N LYS A 67 12.84 -23.84 11.57
CA LYS A 67 13.77 -23.84 12.72
C LYS A 67 15.15 -23.22 12.44
N ASN A 68 15.57 -23.15 11.17
CA ASN A 68 16.80 -22.50 10.75
C ASN A 68 16.45 -21.34 9.80
N SER A 69 16.48 -20.10 10.30
CA SER A 69 16.40 -18.85 9.52
C SER A 69 15.40 -18.87 8.35
N SER A 70 14.18 -18.38 8.58
CA SER A 70 13.18 -18.31 7.51
C SER A 70 13.74 -17.60 6.27
N LEU A 71 13.43 -18.12 5.08
CA LEU A 71 13.68 -17.44 3.79
C LEU A 71 13.12 -16.01 3.81
N TYR A 72 12.04 -15.79 4.55
CA TYR A 72 11.47 -14.47 4.79
C TYR A 72 12.45 -13.53 5.50
N SER A 73 13.11 -13.96 6.57
CA SER A 73 14.11 -13.16 7.29
C SER A 73 15.33 -12.84 6.44
N SER A 74 15.79 -13.77 5.59
CA SER A 74 16.93 -13.52 4.70
C SER A 74 16.58 -12.57 3.55
N ILE A 75 15.37 -12.69 2.99
CA ILE A 75 14.84 -11.74 1.99
C ILE A 75 14.67 -10.35 2.60
N LEU A 76 14.08 -10.25 3.80
CA LEU A 76 13.93 -8.96 4.49
C LEU A 76 15.30 -8.31 4.76
N ALA A 77 16.26 -9.08 5.27
CA ALA A 77 17.61 -8.56 5.51
C ALA A 77 18.29 -8.10 4.20
N SER A 78 18.08 -8.84 3.10
CA SER A 78 18.58 -8.45 1.78
C SER A 78 17.90 -7.18 1.24
N GLN A 79 16.59 -7.05 1.41
CA GLN A 79 15.82 -5.86 1.01
C GLN A 79 16.21 -4.64 1.84
N VAL A 80 16.35 -4.79 3.17
CA VAL A 80 16.85 -3.73 4.06
C VAL A 80 18.27 -3.35 3.65
N GLY A 81 19.14 -4.32 3.34
CA GLY A 81 20.47 -4.07 2.79
C GLY A 81 20.41 -3.23 1.50
N ALA A 82 19.57 -3.62 0.54
CA ALA A 82 19.39 -2.90 -0.72
C ALA A 82 18.84 -1.47 -0.52
N LEU A 83 17.86 -1.29 0.37
CA LEU A 83 17.30 0.03 0.72
C LEU A 83 18.32 0.90 1.46
N SER A 84 19.10 0.33 2.36
CA SER A 84 20.15 1.04 3.11
C SER A 84 21.32 1.45 2.22
N ALA A 85 21.57 0.70 1.15
CA ALA A 85 22.55 1.02 0.12
C ALA A 85 21.98 1.91 -1.00
N PHE A 86 20.67 2.21 -0.97
CA PHE A 86 20.02 3.08 -1.95
C PHE A 86 20.33 4.54 -1.62
N GLU A 87 21.56 4.95 -1.89
CA GLU A 87 21.92 6.37 -1.88
C GLU A 87 21.34 7.04 -3.11
N ASN A 88 20.43 7.98 -2.88
CA ASN A 88 20.04 8.91 -3.95
C ASN A 88 21.23 9.85 -4.19
N GLN A 89 22.00 9.59 -5.24
CA GLN A 89 23.17 10.40 -5.62
C GLN A 89 22.82 11.89 -5.83
N ASN A 90 21.55 12.18 -6.10
CA ASN A 90 21.03 13.53 -6.28
C ASN A 90 20.48 14.15 -4.99
N GLN A 91 20.57 13.49 -3.83
CA GLN A 91 19.99 13.97 -2.57
C GLN A 91 20.39 15.43 -2.27
N SER A 92 21.68 15.73 -2.31
CA SER A 92 22.18 17.09 -2.05
C SER A 92 21.70 18.11 -3.09
N ILE A 93 21.54 17.69 -4.35
CA ILE A 93 21.03 18.55 -5.42
C ILE A 93 19.56 18.85 -5.17
N ILE A 94 18.76 17.81 -4.93
CA ILE A 94 17.33 17.92 -4.62
C ILE A 94 17.11 18.82 -3.41
N GLU A 95 17.85 18.57 -2.31
CA GLU A 95 17.74 19.34 -1.08
C GLU A 95 18.09 20.83 -1.30
N ASN A 96 19.17 21.12 -2.03
CA ASN A 96 19.56 22.50 -2.34
C ASN A 96 18.53 23.19 -3.24
N THR A 97 18.03 22.50 -4.27
CA THR A 97 16.97 23.02 -5.14
C THR A 97 15.73 23.36 -4.33
N LEU A 98 15.26 22.44 -3.48
CA LEU A 98 14.11 22.69 -2.61
C LEU A 98 14.36 23.90 -1.69
N ARG A 99 15.47 23.92 -0.96
CA ARG A 99 15.81 25.04 -0.06
C ARG A 99 15.85 26.39 -0.80
N SER A 100 16.38 26.43 -2.02
CA SER A 100 16.49 27.66 -2.81
C SER A 100 15.15 28.21 -3.32
N LEU A 101 14.15 27.34 -3.49
CA LEU A 101 12.81 27.69 -4.00
C LEU A 101 11.81 27.98 -2.87
N GLY A 102 12.20 27.74 -1.62
CA GLY A 102 11.44 28.20 -0.46
C GLY A 102 11.47 29.73 -0.32
N PRO A 103 10.57 30.31 0.49
CA PRO A 103 9.59 29.63 1.34
C PRO A 103 8.33 29.18 0.59
N TYR A 104 7.82 28.00 0.93
CA TYR A 104 6.60 27.43 0.33
C TYR A 104 5.35 27.96 1.03
N LYS A 105 4.83 29.09 0.56
CA LYS A 105 3.68 29.78 1.15
C LYS A 105 2.38 29.61 0.37
N SER A 106 2.43 28.92 -0.78
CA SER A 106 1.28 28.63 -1.61
C SER A 106 1.43 27.30 -2.35
N LEU A 107 0.33 26.76 -2.87
CA LEU A 107 0.34 25.56 -3.70
C LEU A 107 1.22 25.74 -4.94
N GLU A 108 1.21 26.94 -5.54
CA GLU A 108 2.03 27.28 -6.70
C GLU A 108 3.51 27.27 -6.36
N SER A 109 3.90 27.84 -5.21
CA SER A 109 5.31 27.80 -4.76
C SER A 109 5.78 26.37 -4.46
N PHE A 110 4.88 25.52 -3.97
CA PHE A 110 5.16 24.11 -3.74
C PHE A 110 5.30 23.34 -5.06
N LYS A 111 4.38 23.57 -6.02
CA LYS A 111 4.42 22.98 -7.36
C LYS A 111 5.69 23.39 -8.12
N ALA A 112 6.06 24.67 -8.08
CA ALA A 112 7.27 25.17 -8.73
C ALA A 112 8.54 24.43 -8.29
N ALA A 113 8.59 23.96 -7.03
CA ALA A 113 9.68 23.14 -6.54
C ALA A 113 9.78 21.80 -7.27
N TYR A 114 8.65 21.11 -7.43
CA TYR A 114 8.59 19.83 -8.15
C TYR A 114 8.80 20.01 -9.65
N ASP A 115 8.27 21.08 -10.26
CA ASP A 115 8.52 21.41 -11.66
C ASP A 115 10.02 21.64 -11.91
N ALA A 116 10.73 22.28 -10.97
CA ALA A 116 12.17 22.47 -11.06
C ALA A 116 12.96 21.16 -10.92
N LEU A 117 12.58 20.29 -9.97
CA LEU A 117 13.19 18.96 -9.83
C LEU A 117 12.95 18.09 -11.07
N GLN A 118 11.75 18.15 -11.65
CA GLN A 118 11.42 17.45 -12.88
C GLN A 118 12.21 18.00 -14.08
N SER A 119 12.30 19.32 -14.21
CA SER A 119 13.07 19.96 -15.30
C SER A 119 14.56 19.63 -15.24
N ALA A 120 15.07 19.34 -14.04
CA ALA A 120 16.42 18.85 -13.81
C ALA A 120 16.56 17.32 -13.93
N GLU A 121 15.51 16.62 -14.37
CA GLU A 121 15.44 15.16 -14.53
C GLU A 121 15.73 14.38 -13.23
N LEU A 122 15.49 15.01 -12.08
CA LEU A 122 15.75 14.41 -10.76
C LEU A 122 14.59 13.53 -10.28
N ILE A 123 13.38 13.80 -10.78
CA ILE A 123 12.15 13.07 -10.47
C ILE A 123 11.26 12.96 -11.71
N ASN A 124 10.36 11.97 -11.69
CA ASN A 124 9.22 11.93 -12.61
C ASN A 124 8.12 12.89 -12.15
N ILE A 125 7.26 13.32 -13.08
CA ILE A 125 6.10 14.19 -12.81
C ILE A 125 5.24 13.57 -11.70
N PRO A 126 5.10 14.21 -10.54
CA PRO A 126 4.12 13.78 -9.55
C PRO A 126 2.72 14.01 -10.12
N GLN A 127 1.90 12.96 -10.21
CA GLN A 127 0.48 13.10 -10.56
C GLN A 127 -0.36 13.76 -9.46
N ALA A 128 0.26 14.09 -8.31
CA ALA A 128 -0.40 14.60 -7.12
C ALA A 128 -0.90 16.07 -7.22
N PHE A 129 -0.61 16.79 -8.33
CA PHE A 129 -1.01 18.19 -8.49
C PHE A 129 -2.36 18.41 -9.15
N ASP A 130 -3.03 17.35 -9.63
CA ASP A 130 -4.43 17.46 -10.06
C ASP A 130 -5.34 17.47 -8.84
N ASN A 131 -5.66 18.67 -8.35
CA ASN A 131 -6.57 18.88 -7.23
C ASN A 131 -8.04 19.03 -7.66
N SER A 132 -8.38 18.71 -8.91
CA SER A 132 -9.74 18.81 -9.41
C SER A 132 -10.68 17.84 -8.67
N ASP A 133 -11.94 18.24 -8.54
CA ASP A 133 -12.97 17.40 -7.93
C ASP A 133 -13.20 16.09 -8.74
N LYS A 134 -12.95 16.13 -10.05
CA LYS A 134 -12.98 14.96 -10.92
C LYS A 134 -11.89 13.95 -10.56
N ASN A 135 -10.64 14.40 -10.45
CA ASN A 135 -9.55 13.51 -10.04
C ASN A 135 -9.75 13.02 -8.59
N PHE A 136 -10.18 13.92 -7.71
CA PHE A 136 -10.48 13.60 -6.32
C PHE A 136 -11.54 12.51 -6.17
N GLY A 137 -12.60 12.51 -6.98
CA GLY A 137 -13.55 11.40 -7.03
C GLY A 137 -12.97 10.15 -7.69
N ALA A 138 -12.28 10.30 -8.82
CA ALA A 138 -11.77 9.17 -9.61
C ALA A 138 -10.78 8.28 -8.84
N ILE A 139 -9.90 8.85 -8.01
CA ILE A 139 -8.93 8.06 -7.24
C ILE A 139 -9.59 7.08 -6.26
N ARG A 140 -10.83 7.35 -5.83
CA ARG A 140 -11.65 6.51 -4.94
C ARG A 140 -12.39 5.40 -5.67
N LEU A 141 -12.42 5.43 -7.01
CA LEU A 141 -12.83 4.29 -7.83
C LEU A 141 -11.63 3.41 -8.25
N GLY A 142 -10.41 3.87 -7.99
CA GLY A 142 -9.17 3.18 -8.36
C GLY A 142 -8.31 2.86 -7.15
N ILE A 143 -7.16 3.55 -7.05
CA ILE A 143 -6.09 3.28 -6.08
C ILE A 143 -6.51 3.38 -4.59
N ARG A 144 -7.65 4.00 -4.27
CA ARG A 144 -8.17 4.16 -2.91
C ARG A 144 -9.53 3.51 -2.66
N GLY A 145 -10.03 2.66 -3.58
CA GLY A 145 -11.43 2.22 -3.60
C GLY A 145 -11.90 1.23 -2.54
N TYR A 146 -11.19 1.05 -1.43
CA TYR A 146 -11.52 0.03 -0.42
C TYR A 146 -12.71 0.40 0.48
N ASN A 147 -13.09 1.68 0.57
CA ASN A 147 -14.06 2.16 1.58
C ASN A 147 -15.29 2.85 1.04
N LEU A 148 -15.38 3.06 -0.28
CA LEU A 148 -16.53 3.74 -0.86
C LEU A 148 -17.75 2.84 -0.77
N LYS A 149 -18.80 3.31 -0.08
CA LYS A 149 -20.04 2.56 0.11
C LYS A 149 -21.21 3.31 -0.51
N LEU A 150 -22.05 2.58 -1.25
CA LEU A 150 -23.34 3.06 -1.72
C LEU A 150 -24.28 3.29 -0.53
N VAL A 151 -24.88 4.47 -0.42
CA VAL A 151 -25.78 4.86 0.67
C VAL A 151 -27.23 4.60 0.29
N ASN A 152 -27.99 3.94 1.17
CA ASN A 152 -29.43 3.77 0.97
C ASN A 152 -30.20 5.02 1.43
N LEU A 153 -31.34 5.30 0.77
CA LEU A 153 -32.21 6.47 1.00
C LEU A 153 -32.65 6.74 2.46
N ASN A 154 -32.52 5.75 3.35
CA ASN A 154 -32.98 5.83 4.75
C ASN A 154 -31.86 5.63 5.78
N GLU A 155 -30.61 5.52 5.34
CA GLU A 155 -29.49 5.17 6.22
C GLU A 155 -28.90 6.38 6.96
N TRP A 156 -29.12 7.60 6.45
CA TRP A 156 -28.66 8.85 7.03
C TRP A 156 -29.84 9.81 7.28
N SER A 157 -29.72 10.71 8.27
CA SER A 157 -30.80 11.61 8.72
C SER A 157 -30.47 13.11 8.59
N GLU A 158 -29.32 13.46 8.03
CA GLU A 158 -28.87 14.85 7.83
C GLU A 158 -29.31 15.38 6.44
N PRO A 159 -29.37 16.70 6.19
CA PRO A 159 -29.97 17.28 4.97
C PRO A 159 -29.34 16.85 3.63
N LEU A 160 -28.32 16.00 3.65
CA LEU A 160 -27.69 15.36 2.50
C LEU A 160 -28.32 13.99 2.16
N ASN A 161 -29.59 13.73 2.51
CA ASN A 161 -30.28 12.43 2.32
C ASN A 161 -30.53 11.97 0.87
N CYS A 162 -29.72 12.41 -0.10
CA CYS A 162 -29.80 12.02 -1.51
C CYS A 162 -28.44 11.61 -2.11
N LEU A 163 -27.46 11.30 -1.26
CA LEU A 163 -26.12 10.90 -1.70
C LEU A 163 -26.11 9.46 -2.21
N SER A 164 -25.47 9.24 -3.36
CA SER A 164 -25.29 7.89 -3.89
C SER A 164 -24.22 7.13 -3.12
N ASP A 165 -23.14 7.80 -2.70
CA ASP A 165 -21.98 7.14 -2.10
C ASP A 165 -21.37 7.94 -0.94
N SER A 166 -20.78 7.25 0.04
CA SER A 166 -20.11 7.84 1.20
C SER A 166 -18.79 7.16 1.55
N LEU A 167 -17.88 7.94 2.13
CA LEU A 167 -16.74 7.43 2.91
C LEU A 167 -16.91 7.88 4.35
N ASP A 168 -16.84 6.93 5.28
CA ASP A 168 -16.97 7.19 6.71
C ASP A 168 -15.66 6.84 7.44
N PHE A 169 -14.97 7.88 7.89
CA PHE A 169 -13.80 7.80 8.76
C PHE A 169 -14.05 8.56 10.07
N SER A 170 -15.30 8.59 10.54
CA SER A 170 -15.74 9.32 11.75
C SER A 170 -15.09 8.85 13.05
N THR A 171 -14.40 7.71 13.04
CA THR A 171 -13.72 7.13 14.21
C THR A 171 -12.20 7.04 14.05
N MET A 172 -11.65 7.49 12.92
CA MET A 172 -10.23 7.26 12.60
C MET A 172 -9.26 8.22 13.29
N GLY A 173 -9.73 9.37 13.75
CA GLY A 173 -8.95 10.35 14.51
C GLY A 173 -8.38 9.76 15.80
N GLN A 174 -8.96 8.68 16.33
CA GLN A 174 -8.44 7.96 17.51
C GLN A 174 -7.07 7.31 17.29
N TYR A 175 -6.67 7.09 16.04
CA TYR A 175 -5.37 6.52 15.68
C TYR A 175 -4.27 7.59 15.52
N THR A 176 -4.58 8.86 15.81
CA THR A 176 -3.56 9.92 15.89
C THR A 176 -2.74 9.72 17.17
N ASP A 177 -1.42 9.64 17.05
CA ASP A 177 -0.52 9.57 18.21
C ASP A 177 -0.62 10.87 19.04
N LEU A 178 -1.27 10.74 20.21
CA LEU A 178 -1.52 11.84 21.14
C LEU A 178 -0.23 12.55 21.58
N ASN A 179 0.91 11.87 21.60
CA ASN A 179 2.20 12.46 21.96
C ASN A 179 2.78 13.38 20.87
N THR A 180 2.23 13.32 19.65
CA THR A 180 2.65 14.14 18.50
C THR A 180 1.56 15.11 18.01
N THR A 181 0.43 15.21 18.73
CA THR A 181 -0.72 16.07 18.36
C THR A 181 -0.39 17.56 18.21
N LYS A 182 0.71 18.03 18.80
CA LYS A 182 1.22 19.40 18.58
C LYS A 182 1.83 19.62 17.19
N SER A 183 2.12 18.56 16.43
CA SER A 183 2.80 18.62 15.12
C SER A 183 2.15 17.78 14.02
N LYS A 184 1.22 16.87 14.34
CA LYS A 184 0.49 16.03 13.37
C LYS A 184 -0.98 15.88 13.76
N TYR A 185 -1.88 15.97 12.79
CA TYR A 185 -3.32 15.86 13.00
C TYR A 185 -3.99 15.17 11.82
N ALA A 186 -4.78 14.12 12.11
CA ALA A 186 -5.70 13.48 11.17
C ALA A 186 -7.11 13.56 11.76
N PRO A 187 -8.04 14.32 11.15
CA PRO A 187 -9.38 14.51 11.69
C PRO A 187 -10.26 13.27 11.56
N ASN A 188 -11.29 13.18 12.40
CA ASN A 188 -12.46 12.35 12.09
C ASN A 188 -13.25 12.99 10.95
N VAL A 189 -13.47 12.26 9.86
CA VAL A 189 -14.09 12.82 8.65
C VAL A 189 -15.13 11.90 8.05
N VAL A 190 -16.22 12.49 7.57
CA VAL A 190 -17.22 11.81 6.74
C VAL A 190 -17.32 12.58 5.44
N SER A 191 -17.34 11.89 4.32
CA SER A 191 -17.48 12.53 3.02
C SER A 191 -18.51 11.85 2.15
N SER A 192 -19.01 12.63 1.23
CA SER A 192 -20.21 12.36 0.48
C SER A 192 -19.94 12.62 -0.99
N PHE A 193 -20.32 11.67 -1.83
CA PHE A 193 -20.08 11.73 -3.27
C PHE A 193 -21.37 11.49 -4.04
N CYS A 194 -21.43 12.01 -5.25
CA CYS A 194 -22.44 11.63 -6.23
C CYS A 194 -21.80 11.12 -7.50
N ASN A 195 -22.40 10.07 -8.05
CA ASN A 195 -22.14 9.70 -9.43
C ASN A 195 -22.97 10.59 -10.35
N ASN A 196 -22.28 11.41 -11.15
CA ASN A 196 -22.94 12.16 -12.22
C ASN A 196 -23.29 11.21 -13.36
N ILE A 197 -24.57 10.81 -13.45
CA ILE A 197 -25.07 9.81 -14.39
C ILE A 197 -24.82 10.19 -15.85
N GLU A 198 -24.86 11.49 -16.18
CA GLU A 198 -24.65 11.98 -17.55
C GLU A 198 -23.20 11.84 -18.01
N THR A 199 -22.25 12.04 -17.09
CA THR A 199 -20.81 12.05 -17.40
C THR A 199 -20.08 10.79 -16.94
N GLY A 200 -20.71 9.95 -16.10
CA GLY A 200 -20.09 8.79 -15.46
C GLY A 200 -18.98 9.16 -14.47
N VAL A 201 -18.96 10.40 -13.97
CA VAL A 201 -17.91 10.91 -13.09
C VAL A 201 -18.41 10.95 -11.65
N LEU A 202 -17.66 10.31 -10.75
CA LEU A 202 -17.86 10.48 -9.30
C LEU A 202 -17.33 11.85 -8.88
N LEU A 203 -18.17 12.65 -8.22
CA LEU A 203 -17.83 13.99 -7.76
C LEU A 203 -18.04 14.10 -6.24
N PRO A 204 -17.13 14.76 -5.51
CA PRO A 204 -17.35 15.10 -4.11
C PRO A 204 -18.49 16.13 -3.99
N LEU A 205 -19.39 15.89 -3.04
CA LEU A 205 -20.49 16.79 -2.71
C LEU A 205 -20.27 17.53 -1.40
N ALA A 206 -19.86 16.82 -0.36
CA ALA A 206 -19.64 17.39 0.95
C ALA A 206 -18.57 16.62 1.73
N ILE A 207 -17.87 17.32 2.63
CA ILE A 207 -16.90 16.75 3.57
C ILE A 207 -17.19 17.35 4.94
N LYS A 208 -17.60 16.52 5.89
CA LYS A 208 -17.81 16.86 7.29
C LYS A 208 -16.58 16.52 8.10
N ILE A 209 -16.01 17.54 8.76
CA ILE A 209 -15.02 17.35 9.81
C ILE A 209 -15.79 17.13 11.11
N VAL A 210 -15.84 15.89 11.57
CA VAL A 210 -16.69 15.47 12.70
C VAL A 210 -16.29 16.20 13.97
N ASP A 211 -15.00 16.39 14.19
CA ASP A 211 -14.45 17.03 15.40
C ASP A 211 -14.94 18.47 15.59
N SER A 212 -15.12 19.21 14.49
CA SER A 212 -15.60 20.59 14.51
C SER A 212 -17.10 20.73 14.23
N GLY A 213 -17.74 19.66 13.74
CA GLY A 213 -19.11 19.68 13.24
C GLY A 213 -19.30 20.47 11.94
N LEU A 214 -18.22 20.98 11.32
CA LEU A 214 -18.29 21.76 10.10
C LEU A 214 -18.41 20.86 8.87
N THR A 215 -19.30 21.25 7.96
CA THR A 215 -19.49 20.60 6.66
C THR A 215 -19.07 21.56 5.56
N TYR A 216 -18.10 21.13 4.77
CA TYR A 216 -17.56 21.86 3.63
C TYR A 216 -18.12 21.31 2.32
N THR A 217 -18.26 22.19 1.34
CA THR A 217 -18.75 21.93 -0.02
C THR A 217 -17.95 22.73 -1.03
N LYS A 218 -18.18 22.49 -2.32
CA LYS A 218 -17.56 23.28 -3.39
C LYS A 218 -17.99 24.76 -3.43
N GLU A 219 -19.06 25.12 -2.70
CA GLU A 219 -19.58 26.49 -2.63
C GLU A 219 -18.85 27.34 -1.58
N ASP A 220 -18.08 26.69 -0.69
CA ASP A 220 -17.15 27.38 0.22
C ASP A 220 -15.95 27.96 -0.53
N SER A 221 -15.10 28.72 0.15
CA SER A 221 -13.91 29.26 -0.51
C SER A 221 -13.01 28.15 -1.03
N ALA A 222 -12.29 28.40 -2.13
CA ALA A 222 -11.40 27.40 -2.74
C ALA A 222 -10.37 26.85 -1.74
N GLY A 223 -9.89 27.69 -0.81
CA GLY A 223 -8.97 27.28 0.25
C GLY A 223 -9.62 26.36 1.29
N GLU A 224 -10.84 26.66 1.72
CA GLU A 224 -11.59 25.83 2.67
C GLU A 224 -11.96 24.48 2.05
N TRP A 225 -12.45 24.48 0.81
CA TRP A 225 -12.76 23.24 0.10
C TRP A 225 -11.52 22.37 -0.10
N GLN A 226 -10.39 22.98 -0.49
CA GLN A 226 -9.13 22.25 -0.62
C GLN A 226 -8.64 21.71 0.73
N LEU A 227 -8.80 22.46 1.82
CA LEU A 227 -8.45 22.01 3.16
C LEU A 227 -9.27 20.79 3.59
N ALA A 228 -10.58 20.80 3.32
CA ALA A 228 -11.44 19.67 3.59
C ALA A 228 -11.05 18.42 2.78
N LYS A 229 -10.69 18.60 1.49
CA LYS A 229 -10.16 17.51 0.65
C LYS A 229 -8.85 16.94 1.19
N MET A 230 -7.93 17.80 1.64
CA MET A 230 -6.66 17.36 2.25
C MET A 230 -6.88 16.62 3.56
N ALA A 231 -7.84 17.06 4.38
CA ALA A 231 -8.22 16.38 5.62
C ALA A 231 -8.74 14.95 5.36
N LEU A 232 -9.58 14.78 4.32
CA LEU A 232 -10.03 13.46 3.89
C LEU A 232 -8.87 12.60 3.40
N ASP A 233 -8.02 13.13 2.51
CA ASP A 233 -6.88 12.41 1.95
C ASP A 233 -5.90 11.93 3.02
N ALA A 234 -5.58 12.78 4.00
CA ALA A 234 -4.67 12.43 5.09
C ALA A 234 -5.22 11.28 5.94
N THR A 235 -6.52 11.31 6.24
CA THR A 235 -7.18 10.30 7.06
C THR A 235 -7.31 8.97 6.31
N GLU A 236 -7.71 9.04 5.04
CA GLU A 236 -7.84 7.88 4.16
C GLU A 236 -6.48 7.20 3.92
N LEU A 237 -5.40 7.95 3.72
CA LEU A 237 -4.05 7.37 3.57
C LEU A 237 -3.61 6.62 4.83
N ASN A 238 -3.86 7.16 6.02
CA ASN A 238 -3.55 6.47 7.27
C ASN A 238 -4.37 5.17 7.40
N TYR A 239 -5.67 5.24 7.08
CA TYR A 239 -6.54 4.07 7.11
C TYR A 239 -6.07 2.97 6.15
N LEU A 240 -5.75 3.32 4.90
CA LEU A 240 -5.32 2.37 3.88
C LEU A 240 -4.03 1.64 4.27
N GLN A 241 -3.09 2.32 4.95
CA GLN A 241 -1.88 1.67 5.45
C GLN A 241 -2.18 0.64 6.55
N ILE A 242 -3.14 0.93 7.42
CA ILE A 242 -3.57 0.01 8.50
C ILE A 242 -4.34 -1.17 7.92
N ILE A 243 -5.30 -0.94 7.01
CA ILE A 243 -6.07 -2.01 6.38
C ILE A 243 -5.20 -2.91 5.52
N HIS A 244 -4.26 -2.36 4.76
CA HIS A 244 -3.29 -3.18 4.04
C HIS A 244 -2.50 -4.10 4.99
N PHE A 245 -2.20 -3.65 6.21
CA PHE A 245 -1.60 -4.52 7.22
C PHE A 245 -2.58 -5.62 7.69
N VAL A 246 -3.82 -5.28 8.02
CA VAL A 246 -4.80 -6.23 8.56
C VAL A 246 -5.27 -7.23 7.49
N GLU A 247 -5.79 -6.77 6.37
CA GLU A 247 -6.45 -7.63 5.38
C GLU A 247 -5.46 -8.46 4.57
N VAL A 248 -4.33 -7.88 4.16
CA VAL A 248 -3.36 -8.57 3.30
C VAL A 248 -2.37 -9.39 4.10
N ARG A 249 -1.94 -8.93 5.29
CA ARG A 249 -0.93 -9.66 6.08
C ARG A 249 -1.53 -10.64 7.08
N ASN A 250 -2.68 -10.34 7.69
CA ASN A 250 -3.31 -11.26 8.65
C ASN A 250 -4.40 -12.15 8.01
N GLY A 251 -5.02 -11.73 6.90
CA GLY A 251 -6.05 -12.52 6.22
C GLY A 251 -5.54 -13.74 5.44
N VAL A 252 -4.24 -13.77 5.11
CA VAL A 252 -3.60 -14.89 4.37
C VAL A 252 -3.11 -15.99 5.32
N ASP A 253 -2.85 -15.66 6.59
CA ASP A 253 -2.51 -16.59 7.68
C ASP A 253 -3.57 -16.44 8.81
N PRO A 254 -4.80 -16.96 8.63
CA PRO A 254 -5.75 -17.00 9.74
C PRO A 254 -5.19 -17.91 10.84
N ASP A 255 -5.24 -17.43 12.08
CA ASP A 255 -4.91 -18.22 13.26
C ASP A 255 -5.71 -19.53 13.23
N PRO A 256 -5.05 -20.70 13.34
CA PRO A 256 -5.77 -21.94 13.57
C PRO A 256 -6.20 -21.95 15.03
N ASP A 257 -7.50 -21.72 15.28
CA ASP A 257 -8.16 -22.14 16.53
C ASP A 257 -7.88 -23.62 16.84
#